data_AF-A0A354P664-F1
#
_entry.id   AF-A0A354P664-F1
#
_cell.length_a   1.000
_cell.length_b   1.000
_cell.length_c   1.000
_cell.angle_alpha   90.00
_cell.angle_beta   90.00
_cell.angle_gamma   90.00
#
_symmetry.space_group_name_H-M   'P 1'
#
loop_
_entity.id
_entity.type
_entity.pdbx_description
1 polymer ?
#
loop_
_entity_poly.entity_id
_entity_poly.type
_entity_poly.pdbx_seq_one_letter_code
_entity_poly.pdbx_strand_id
1 'polypeptide(L)'
;MAPKLLIAIAAALCFAATGMAQSPQLPPNDSGQYSIVILTRDVPCRDCERLADALSHPDVASILRSTKLFSFTPRSAIYQLRYAETLASTEAPTIALVRSDGGVIYKASGPNIPEPVELAYQLRRFASLDQGLIKQPVRNTSLGNGDEYASRRPRLIPDTVVVQPKIAPTVNVAAPSIVFIVIAGLVLLVCAGALLAFILLALFLAIR
;
A
#
# COMPACT_ATOMS: atom_id res chain seq x y z
N MET A 1 30.94 22.26 29.07
CA MET A 1 30.30 20.93 28.95
C MET A 1 29.10 20.92 27.98
N ALA A 2 28.50 22.06 27.64
CA ALA A 2 27.33 22.18 26.74
C ALA A 2 27.45 21.70 25.27
N PRO A 3 28.59 21.80 24.56
CA PRO A 3 28.60 21.49 23.12
C PRO A 3 28.45 19.99 22.83
N LYS A 4 28.96 19.13 23.72
CA LYS A 4 28.85 17.68 23.58
C LYS A 4 27.41 17.18 23.72
N LEU A 5 26.60 17.87 24.54
CA LEU A 5 25.21 17.54 24.81
C LEU A 5 24.31 17.96 23.64
N LEU A 6 24.55 19.14 23.05
CA LEU A 6 23.84 19.59 21.84
C LEU A 6 24.16 18.72 20.62
N ILE A 7 25.42 18.30 20.44
CA ILE A 7 25.82 17.38 19.36
C ILE A 7 25.16 16.01 19.54
N ALA A 8 25.08 15.50 20.78
CA ALA A 8 24.41 14.24 21.06
C ALA A 8 22.89 14.30 20.77
N ILE A 9 22.23 15.42 21.10
CA ILE A 9 20.81 15.63 20.80
C ILE A 9 20.56 15.78 19.30
N ALA A 10 21.41 16.53 18.59
CA ALA A 10 21.31 16.68 17.13
C ALA A 10 21.54 15.34 16.41
N ALA A 11 22.52 14.55 16.85
CA ALA A 11 22.75 13.21 16.33
C ALA A 11 21.55 12.28 16.58
N ALA A 12 20.97 12.30 17.78
CA ALA A 12 19.78 11.51 18.10
C ALA A 12 18.56 11.90 17.26
N LEU A 13 18.36 13.19 16.97
CA LEU A 13 17.30 13.67 16.07
C LEU A 13 17.53 13.25 14.62
N CYS A 14 18.77 13.28 14.12
CA CYS A 14 19.11 12.81 12.78
C CYS A 14 18.96 11.29 12.61
N PHE A 15 19.31 10.51 13.64
CA PHE A 15 19.08 9.05 13.65
C PHE A 15 17.60 8.69 13.76
N ALA A 16 16.80 9.45 14.52
CA ALA A 16 15.36 9.26 14.58
C ALA A 16 14.67 9.64 13.25
N ALA A 17 15.17 10.65 12.54
CA ALA A 17 14.66 11.06 11.23
C ALA A 17 15.04 10.09 10.10
N THR A 18 16.21 9.46 10.17
CA THR A 18 16.69 8.52 9.13
C THR A 18 16.19 7.08 9.35
N GLY A 19 15.83 6.70 10.58
CA GLY A 19 15.27 5.37 10.90
C GLY A 19 13.85 5.13 10.37
N MET A 20 13.13 6.17 9.94
CA MET A 20 11.79 6.07 9.35
C MET A 20 11.80 5.98 7.82
N ALA A 21 12.97 6.12 7.16
CA ALA A 21 13.07 6.23 5.71
C ALA A 21 13.45 4.93 4.98
N GLN A 22 13.63 3.82 5.70
CA GLN A 22 14.02 2.54 5.10
C GLN A 22 13.11 1.39 5.56
N SER A 23 11.86 1.44 5.12
CA SER A 23 11.20 0.20 4.72
C SER A 23 11.18 0.19 3.19
N PRO A 24 11.86 -0.74 2.51
CA PRO A 24 11.39 -1.16 1.20
C PRO A 24 9.97 -1.67 1.45
N GLN A 25 9.01 -0.85 1.11
CA GLN A 25 7.60 -1.10 1.34
C GLN A 25 7.23 -2.22 0.36
N LEU A 26 7.51 -3.47 0.75
CA LEU A 26 6.71 -4.59 0.29
C LEU A 26 5.27 -4.16 0.50
N PRO A 27 4.45 -4.09 -0.56
CA PRO A 27 3.11 -3.55 -0.45
C PRO A 27 2.36 -4.31 0.66
N PRO A 28 1.64 -3.59 1.53
CA PRO A 28 1.07 -4.17 2.73
C PRO A 28 0.03 -5.23 2.35
N ASN A 29 0.28 -6.45 2.83
CA ASN A 29 -0.64 -7.58 3.02
C ASN A 29 -1.56 -7.91 1.82
N ASP A 30 -1.19 -8.96 1.07
CA ASP A 30 -1.89 -9.48 -0.10
C ASP A 30 -3.08 -10.39 0.25
N SER A 31 -4.09 -9.81 0.91
CA SER A 31 -5.40 -10.49 1.03
C SER A 31 -6.27 -10.29 -0.22
N GLY A 32 -5.88 -9.42 -1.15
CA GLY A 32 -6.54 -9.28 -2.45
C GLY A 32 -5.70 -9.96 -3.54
N GLN A 33 -6.24 -11.03 -4.14
CA GLN A 33 -5.65 -11.62 -5.37
C GLN A 33 -5.60 -10.59 -6.52
N TYR A 34 -6.47 -9.59 -6.46
CA TYR A 34 -6.64 -8.59 -7.49
C TYR A 34 -6.63 -7.17 -6.91
N SER A 35 -6.26 -6.23 -7.76
CA SER A 35 -6.35 -4.79 -7.54
C SER A 35 -6.99 -4.14 -8.76
N ILE A 36 -7.69 -3.04 -8.55
CA ILE A 36 -8.23 -2.20 -9.62
C ILE A 36 -7.30 -1.02 -9.77
N VAL A 37 -6.79 -0.83 -10.99
CA VAL A 37 -5.96 0.31 -11.36
C VAL A 37 -6.78 1.24 -12.25
N ILE A 38 -6.84 2.51 -11.88
CA ILE A 38 -7.50 3.56 -12.63
C ILE A 38 -6.43 4.54 -13.09
N LEU A 39 -6.41 4.80 -14.40
CA LEU A 39 -5.59 5.82 -15.03
C LEU A 39 -6.50 6.95 -15.49
N THR A 40 -6.35 8.15 -14.95
CA THR A 40 -7.12 9.33 -15.36
C THR A 40 -6.24 10.35 -16.08
N ARG A 41 -6.85 11.25 -16.86
CA ARG A 41 -6.11 12.38 -17.48
C ARG A 41 -5.95 13.53 -16.48
N ASP A 42 -4.88 14.32 -16.66
CA ASP A 42 -4.67 15.57 -15.91
C ASP A 42 -5.58 16.71 -16.38
N VAL A 43 -6.29 16.53 -17.50
CA VAL A 43 -7.16 17.52 -18.15
C VAL A 43 -8.61 17.04 -18.06
N PRO A 44 -9.59 17.94 -17.83
CA PRO A 44 -11.00 17.58 -17.84
C PRO A 44 -11.37 16.79 -19.09
N CYS A 45 -12.08 15.69 -18.92
CA CYS A 45 -12.40 14.77 -20.00
C CYS A 45 -13.77 14.13 -19.77
N ARG A 46 -14.63 14.11 -20.81
CA ARG A 46 -16.01 13.60 -20.70
C ARG A 46 -16.05 12.13 -20.29
N ASP A 47 -15.14 11.32 -20.81
CA ASP A 47 -15.03 9.90 -20.43
C ASP A 47 -14.55 9.72 -18.99
N CYS A 48 -13.84 10.70 -18.42
CA CYS A 48 -13.36 10.68 -17.04
C CYS A 48 -14.53 10.87 -16.07
N GLU A 49 -15.45 11.78 -16.41
CA GLU A 49 -16.70 11.99 -15.67
C GLU A 49 -17.59 10.74 -15.74
N ARG A 50 -17.77 10.18 -16.94
CA ARG A 50 -18.51 8.93 -17.12
C ARG A 50 -17.93 7.77 -16.31
N LEU A 51 -16.60 7.66 -16.25
CA LEU A 51 -15.94 6.68 -15.41
C LEU A 51 -16.19 6.96 -13.92
N ALA A 52 -16.09 8.21 -13.47
CA ALA A 52 -16.38 8.58 -12.07
C ALA A 52 -17.82 8.26 -11.66
N ASP A 53 -18.78 8.50 -12.55
CA ASP A 53 -20.19 8.13 -12.35
C ASP A 53 -20.34 6.60 -12.27
N ALA A 54 -19.66 5.86 -13.15
CA ALA A 54 -19.70 4.40 -13.12
C ALA A 54 -19.10 3.81 -11.85
N LEU A 55 -18.02 4.40 -11.31
CA LEU A 55 -17.41 3.99 -10.04
C LEU A 55 -18.32 4.23 -8.84
N SER A 56 -19.24 5.20 -8.94
CA SER A 56 -20.20 5.55 -7.89
C SER A 56 -21.43 4.63 -7.87
N HIS A 57 -21.65 3.85 -8.94
CA HIS A 57 -22.75 2.88 -9.02
C HIS A 57 -22.61 1.79 -7.93
N PRO A 58 -23.70 1.38 -7.25
CA PRO A 58 -23.64 0.48 -6.09
C PRO A 58 -22.92 -0.85 -6.36
N ASP A 59 -23.13 -1.44 -7.54
CA ASP A 59 -22.48 -2.71 -7.90
C ASP A 59 -20.96 -2.57 -8.06
N VAL A 60 -20.51 -1.51 -8.71
CA VAL A 60 -19.07 -1.24 -8.89
C VAL A 60 -18.46 -0.84 -7.55
N ALA A 61 -19.12 0.05 -6.80
CA ALA A 61 -18.70 0.47 -5.47
C ALA A 61 -18.54 -0.71 -4.50
N SER A 62 -19.41 -1.71 -4.57
CA SER A 62 -19.28 -2.94 -3.77
C SER A 62 -17.98 -3.69 -4.06
N ILE A 63 -17.58 -3.79 -5.33
CA ILE A 63 -16.33 -4.44 -5.76
C ILE A 63 -15.13 -3.61 -5.30
N LEU A 64 -15.20 -2.28 -5.44
CA LEU A 64 -14.13 -1.38 -5.01
C LEU A 64 -13.90 -1.42 -3.50
N ARG A 65 -14.95 -1.64 -2.69
CA ARG A 65 -14.79 -1.81 -1.23
C ARG A 65 -14.05 -3.08 -0.84
N SER A 66 -14.18 -4.15 -1.63
CA SER A 66 -13.50 -5.43 -1.37
C SER A 66 -12.15 -5.57 -2.07
N THR A 67 -11.76 -4.62 -2.92
CA THR A 67 -10.59 -4.72 -3.80
C THR A 67 -9.67 -3.53 -3.61
N LYS A 68 -8.35 -3.74 -3.65
CA LYS A 68 -7.39 -2.61 -3.57
C LYS A 68 -7.57 -1.70 -4.79
N LEU A 69 -7.79 -0.42 -4.56
CA LEU A 69 -7.93 0.58 -5.62
C LEU A 69 -6.67 1.46 -5.70
N PHE A 70 -6.10 1.58 -6.89
CA PHE A 70 -5.01 2.50 -7.18
C PHE A 70 -5.44 3.47 -8.26
N SER A 71 -5.28 4.77 -8.01
CA SER A 71 -5.56 5.82 -8.99
C SER A 71 -4.28 6.54 -9.36
N PHE A 72 -4.03 6.70 -10.65
CA PHE A 72 -2.85 7.35 -11.18
C PHE A 72 -3.19 8.32 -12.30
N THR A 73 -2.27 9.25 -12.54
CA THR A 73 -2.21 10.02 -13.78
C THR A 73 -0.98 9.60 -14.59
N PRO A 74 -0.93 9.86 -15.91
CA PRO A 74 0.22 9.53 -16.76
C PRO A 74 1.56 10.11 -16.28
N ARG A 75 1.52 11.17 -15.46
CA ARG A 75 2.69 11.82 -14.88
C ARG A 75 3.20 11.16 -13.61
N SER A 76 2.45 10.24 -13.01
CA SER A 76 2.88 9.55 -11.79
C SER A 76 4.07 8.63 -12.08
N ALA A 77 5.17 8.84 -11.34
CA ALA A 77 6.39 8.03 -11.46
C ALA A 77 6.12 6.54 -11.18
N ILE A 78 5.22 6.23 -10.24
CA ILE A 78 4.85 4.84 -9.91
C ILE A 78 4.12 4.18 -11.08
N TYR A 79 3.23 4.92 -11.74
CA TYR A 79 2.54 4.42 -12.94
C TYR A 79 3.53 4.19 -14.08
N GLN A 80 4.45 5.14 -14.32
CA GLN A 80 5.46 5.02 -15.36
C GLN A 80 6.33 3.78 -15.17
N LEU A 81 6.71 3.50 -13.92
CA LEU A 81 7.55 2.35 -13.58
C LEU A 81 6.83 1.00 -13.72
N ARG A 82 5.55 0.93 -13.35
CA ARG A 82 4.85 -0.36 -13.19
C ARG A 82 3.84 -0.69 -14.29
N TYR A 83 3.22 0.32 -14.89
CA TYR A 83 2.01 0.15 -15.69
C TYR A 83 2.08 0.79 -17.07
N ALA A 84 3.05 1.66 -17.36
CA ALA A 84 3.08 2.35 -18.66
C ALA A 84 3.23 1.41 -19.86
N GLU A 85 3.87 0.25 -19.70
CA GLU A 85 4.01 -0.74 -20.77
C GLU A 85 2.69 -1.48 -21.07
N THR A 86 1.84 -1.69 -20.06
CA THR A 86 0.60 -2.49 -20.17
C THR A 86 -0.64 -1.62 -20.34
N LEU A 87 -0.63 -0.43 -19.75
CA LEU A 87 -1.71 0.55 -19.78
C LEU A 87 -1.19 1.82 -20.46
N ALA A 88 -1.33 1.92 -21.78
CA ALA A 88 -0.83 3.06 -22.54
C ALA A 88 -1.47 4.39 -22.10
N SER A 89 -0.65 5.41 -21.88
CA SER A 89 -1.11 6.73 -21.39
C SER A 89 -2.05 7.45 -22.36
N THR A 90 -1.93 7.16 -23.67
CA THR A 90 -2.78 7.71 -24.73
C THR A 90 -4.23 7.22 -24.64
N GLU A 91 -4.47 6.10 -23.97
CA GLU A 91 -5.79 5.49 -23.84
C GLU A 91 -6.59 5.96 -22.62
N ALA A 92 -6.01 6.79 -21.75
CA ALA A 92 -6.72 7.30 -20.57
C ALA A 92 -8.04 7.99 -20.97
N PRO A 93 -9.11 7.96 -20.16
CA PRO A 93 -9.19 7.26 -18.88
C PRO A 93 -9.26 5.75 -19.07
N THR A 94 -8.62 4.99 -18.18
CA THR A 94 -8.58 3.52 -18.24
C THR A 94 -8.89 2.94 -16.88
N ILE A 95 -9.67 1.87 -16.86
CA ILE A 95 -9.86 1.00 -15.71
C ILE A 95 -9.32 -0.38 -16.04
N ALA A 96 -8.52 -0.94 -15.14
CA ALA A 96 -7.90 -2.24 -15.31
C ALA A 96 -8.04 -3.08 -14.04
N LEU A 97 -8.25 -4.38 -14.22
CA LEU A 97 -8.17 -5.37 -13.16
C LEU A 97 -6.81 -6.06 -13.26
N VAL A 98 -6.04 -5.98 -12.18
CA VAL A 98 -4.62 -6.36 -12.14
C VAL A 98 -4.39 -7.37 -11.03
N ARG A 99 -3.67 -8.45 -11.35
CA ARG A 99 -3.24 -9.47 -10.39
C ARG A 99 -2.12 -8.95 -9.47
N SER A 100 -1.86 -9.68 -8.40
CA SER A 100 -0.75 -9.38 -7.49
C SER A 100 0.64 -9.42 -8.16
N ASP A 101 0.80 -10.15 -9.27
CA ASP A 101 2.04 -10.21 -10.06
C ASP A 101 2.21 -9.04 -11.05
N GLY A 102 1.23 -8.13 -11.13
CA GLY A 102 1.21 -7.03 -12.09
C GLY A 102 0.56 -7.37 -13.43
N GLY A 103 0.12 -8.62 -13.64
CA GLY A 103 -0.60 -9.02 -14.84
C GLY A 103 -1.97 -8.37 -14.97
N VAL A 104 -2.26 -7.76 -16.11
CA VAL A 104 -3.56 -7.15 -16.41
C VAL A 104 -4.49 -8.22 -17.00
N ILE A 105 -5.60 -8.50 -16.33
CA ILE A 105 -6.57 -9.54 -16.77
C ILE A 105 -7.82 -8.95 -17.42
N TYR A 106 -8.12 -7.68 -17.15
CA TYR A 106 -9.18 -6.93 -17.82
C TYR A 106 -8.75 -5.46 -17.96
N LYS A 107 -9.08 -4.84 -19.09
CA LYS A 107 -8.82 -3.43 -19.39
C LYS A 107 -9.98 -2.85 -20.18
N ALA A 108 -10.45 -1.66 -19.80
CA ALA A 108 -11.34 -0.84 -20.61
C ALA A 108 -10.87 0.62 -20.59
N SER A 109 -10.90 1.27 -21.75
CA SER A 109 -10.30 2.59 -21.97
C SER A 109 -11.23 3.54 -22.74
N GLY A 110 -11.22 4.82 -22.36
CA GLY A 110 -11.94 5.92 -23.00
C GLY A 110 -13.40 5.61 -23.30
N PRO A 111 -13.83 5.66 -24.58
CA PRO A 111 -15.22 5.40 -24.97
C PRO A 111 -15.62 3.93 -24.76
N ASN A 112 -14.66 3.00 -24.73
CA ASN A 112 -14.93 1.56 -24.57
C ASN A 112 -15.17 1.15 -23.11
N ILE A 113 -15.14 2.09 -22.16
CA ILE A 113 -15.57 1.82 -20.79
C ILE A 113 -17.07 1.46 -20.82
N PRO A 114 -17.48 0.27 -20.37
CA PRO A 114 -18.88 -0.13 -20.39
C PRO A 114 -19.73 0.67 -19.41
N GLU A 115 -21.05 0.57 -19.57
CA GLU A 115 -22.01 1.06 -18.59
C GLU A 115 -21.81 0.38 -17.21
N PRO A 116 -22.19 1.01 -16.10
CA PRO A 116 -21.75 0.59 -14.76
C PRO A 116 -22.10 -0.86 -14.38
N VAL A 117 -23.29 -1.32 -14.78
CA VAL A 117 -23.75 -2.70 -14.54
C VAL A 117 -22.91 -3.71 -15.32
N GLU A 118 -22.63 -3.41 -16.60
CA GLU A 118 -21.80 -4.26 -17.45
C GLU A 118 -20.33 -4.25 -16.97
N LEU A 119 -19.81 -3.09 -16.56
CA LEU A 119 -18.48 -2.98 -15.97
C LEU A 119 -18.34 -3.85 -14.72
N ALA A 120 -19.33 -3.81 -13.82
CA ALA A 120 -19.33 -4.67 -12.63
C ALA A 120 -19.37 -6.16 -13.00
N TYR A 121 -20.19 -6.53 -13.99
CA TYR A 121 -20.26 -7.90 -14.51
C TYR A 121 -18.92 -8.36 -15.07
N GLN A 122 -18.28 -7.55 -15.94
CA GLN A 122 -16.99 -7.88 -16.56
C GLN A 122 -15.88 -8.03 -15.51
N LEU A 123 -15.78 -7.12 -14.54
CA LEU A 123 -14.79 -7.20 -13.46
C LEU A 123 -14.92 -8.52 -12.67
N ARG A 124 -16.15 -8.91 -12.29
CA ARG A 124 -16.40 -10.18 -11.60
C ARG A 124 -16.11 -11.39 -12.48
N ARG A 125 -16.54 -11.34 -13.75
CA ARG A 125 -16.35 -12.41 -14.72
C ARG A 125 -14.87 -12.70 -14.95
N PHE A 126 -14.06 -11.69 -15.26
CA PHE A 126 -12.64 -11.88 -15.51
C PHE A 126 -11.88 -12.33 -14.25
N ALA A 127 -12.24 -11.82 -13.07
CA ALA A 127 -11.70 -12.33 -11.81
C ALA A 127 -12.01 -13.83 -11.63
N SER A 128 -13.26 -14.25 -11.86
CA SER A 128 -13.68 -15.65 -11.71
C SER A 128 -13.01 -16.60 -12.73
N LEU A 129 -12.82 -16.13 -13.97
CA LEU A 129 -12.16 -16.91 -15.02
C LEU A 129 -10.68 -17.13 -14.70
N ASP A 130 -9.97 -16.08 -14.27
CA ASP A 130 -8.55 -16.18 -13.90
C ASP A 130 -8.36 -17.08 -12.65
N GLN A 131 -9.26 -17.00 -11.67
CA GLN A 131 -9.28 -17.92 -10.52
C GLN A 131 -9.47 -19.40 -10.90
N GLY A 132 -10.22 -19.67 -11.98
CA GLY A 132 -10.41 -21.04 -12.48
C GLY A 132 -9.20 -21.60 -13.22
N LEU A 133 -8.35 -20.73 -13.79
CA LEU A 133 -7.15 -21.11 -14.55
C LEU A 133 -5.93 -21.29 -13.66
N ILE A 134 -5.79 -20.45 -12.63
CA ILE A 134 -4.73 -20.56 -11.64
C ILE A 134 -5.15 -21.64 -10.65
N LYS A 135 -4.50 -22.82 -10.68
CA LYS A 135 -4.64 -23.83 -9.62
C LYS A 135 -4.36 -23.16 -8.29
N GLN A 136 -5.41 -22.82 -7.54
CA GLN A 136 -5.26 -22.38 -6.18
C GLN A 136 -4.48 -23.48 -5.45
N PRO A 137 -3.41 -23.15 -4.70
CA PRO A 137 -2.85 -24.14 -3.80
C PRO A 137 -4.01 -24.61 -2.93
N VAL A 138 -4.25 -25.93 -2.89
CA VAL A 138 -5.27 -26.52 -2.04
C VAL A 138 -5.04 -25.93 -0.66
N ARG A 139 -5.94 -25.03 -0.22
CA ARG A 139 -5.95 -24.57 1.16
C ARG A 139 -6.29 -25.82 1.93
N ASN A 140 -5.26 -26.51 2.41
CA ASN A 140 -5.39 -27.54 3.42
C ASN A 140 -5.91 -26.81 4.65
N THR A 141 -7.21 -26.57 4.72
CA THR A 141 -7.93 -26.42 5.97
C THR A 141 -7.82 -27.78 6.63
N SER A 142 -6.68 -28.03 7.28
CA SER A 142 -6.46 -29.17 8.12
C SER A 142 -7.41 -29.06 9.30
N LEU A 143 -8.51 -29.79 9.25
CA LEU A 143 -9.26 -30.20 10.41
C LEU A 143 -9.84 -31.57 10.10
N GLY A 144 -9.10 -32.60 10.52
CA GLY A 144 -9.68 -33.89 10.90
C GLY A 144 -9.71 -34.99 9.84
N ASN A 145 -8.85 -35.99 10.08
CA ASN A 145 -9.06 -37.43 9.93
C ASN A 145 -9.36 -38.03 8.54
N GLY A 146 -8.54 -39.03 8.19
CA GLY A 146 -8.93 -40.06 7.22
C GLY A 146 -7.78 -40.48 6.34
N ASP A 147 -7.37 -41.72 6.50
CA ASP A 147 -6.26 -42.37 5.85
C ASP A 147 -6.30 -42.41 4.31
N GLU A 148 -5.12 -42.70 3.77
CA GLU A 148 -4.88 -43.66 2.70
C GLU A 148 -4.69 -43.20 1.23
N TYR A 149 -3.55 -43.68 0.71
CA TYR A 149 -3.13 -43.88 -0.68
C TYR A 149 -2.61 -42.70 -1.53
N ALA A 150 -1.29 -42.52 -1.40
CA ALA A 150 -0.32 -42.71 -2.49
C ALA A 150 -0.51 -41.95 -3.82
N SER A 151 0.37 -40.98 -4.06
CA SER A 151 1.02 -40.85 -5.36
C SER A 151 2.47 -40.42 -5.19
N ARG A 152 3.35 -41.44 -5.27
CA ARG A 152 4.80 -41.32 -5.40
C ARG A 152 5.15 -40.44 -6.61
N ARG A 153 5.77 -39.28 -6.35
CA ARG A 153 6.77 -38.69 -7.25
C ARG A 153 8.05 -38.46 -6.44
N PRO A 154 9.24 -38.78 -6.97
CA PRO A 154 10.48 -38.51 -6.26
C PRO A 154 10.68 -37.00 -6.17
N ARG A 155 10.64 -36.45 -4.95
CA ARG A 155 11.01 -35.06 -4.67
C ARG A 155 12.53 -34.97 -4.73
N LEU A 156 13.05 -34.22 -5.71
CA LEU A 156 14.48 -33.95 -5.85
C LEU A 156 14.90 -32.63 -5.16
N ILE A 157 14.17 -32.23 -4.11
CA ILE A 157 14.52 -31.09 -3.26
C ILE A 157 14.31 -31.59 -1.82
N PRO A 158 15.37 -31.65 -0.98
CA PRO A 158 15.23 -32.13 0.39
C PRO A 158 14.28 -31.21 1.18
N ASP A 159 13.20 -31.82 1.66
CA ASP A 159 12.29 -31.28 2.69
C ASP A 159 13.04 -31.15 4.02
N THR A 160 13.96 -30.20 4.17
CA THR A 160 14.41 -29.68 5.48
C THR A 160 15.28 -28.44 5.28
N VAL A 161 14.68 -27.30 4.96
CA VAL A 161 15.05 -26.06 5.65
C VAL A 161 13.75 -25.33 5.94
N VAL A 162 13.07 -25.76 7.01
CA VAL A 162 12.11 -24.90 7.69
C VAL A 162 12.95 -23.80 8.33
N VAL A 163 13.21 -22.73 7.58
CA VAL A 163 13.56 -21.46 8.23
C VAL A 163 12.27 -21.05 8.91
N GLN A 164 12.09 -21.41 10.19
CA GLN A 164 11.19 -20.66 11.05
C GLN A 164 11.76 -19.25 11.05
N PRO A 165 11.10 -18.23 10.46
CA PRO A 165 11.45 -16.88 10.83
C PRO A 165 11.20 -16.84 12.33
N LYS A 166 12.27 -16.70 13.12
CA LYS A 166 12.15 -16.28 14.50
C LYS A 166 11.49 -14.91 14.39
N ILE A 167 10.17 -14.88 14.56
CA ILE A 167 9.39 -13.65 14.62
C ILE A 167 9.96 -12.95 15.85
N ALA A 168 10.95 -12.08 15.65
CA ALA A 168 11.16 -11.00 16.57
C ALA A 168 9.79 -10.32 16.67
N PRO A 169 9.22 -10.16 17.88
CA PRO A 169 7.91 -9.55 18.03
C PRO A 169 7.96 -8.22 17.28
N THR A 170 7.26 -8.17 16.15
CA THR A 170 7.19 -6.98 15.33
C THR A 170 6.49 -5.96 16.19
N VAL A 171 7.29 -5.00 16.67
CA VAL A 171 6.80 -3.81 17.34
C VAL A 171 5.73 -3.25 16.42
N ASN A 172 4.49 -3.33 16.90
CA ASN A 172 3.32 -2.85 16.21
C ASN A 172 3.52 -1.34 16.08
N VAL A 173 4.11 -0.86 14.98
CA VAL A 173 4.13 0.58 14.67
C VAL A 173 2.73 0.90 14.18
N ALA A 174 1.79 0.93 15.13
CA ALA A 174 0.52 1.57 14.96
C ALA A 174 0.81 2.94 14.35
N ALA A 175 0.16 3.24 13.21
CA ALA A 175 0.13 4.59 12.69
C ALA A 175 -0.11 5.53 13.88
N PRO A 176 0.79 6.49 14.18
CA PRO A 176 0.74 7.22 15.42
C PRO A 176 -0.64 7.84 15.51
N SER A 177 -1.42 7.40 16.50
CA SER A 177 -2.74 7.95 16.73
C SER A 177 -2.61 9.46 16.80
N ILE A 178 -3.61 10.20 16.31
CA ILE A 178 -3.61 11.67 16.33
C ILE A 178 -3.25 12.19 17.74
N VAL A 179 -3.67 11.46 18.77
CA VAL A 179 -3.33 11.72 20.18
C VAL A 179 -1.81 11.69 20.44
N PHE A 180 -1.07 10.71 19.90
CA PHE A 180 0.39 10.62 20.04
C PHE A 180 1.11 11.76 19.34
N ILE A 181 0.66 12.15 18.14
CA ILE A 181 1.23 13.30 17.40
C ILE A 181 1.01 14.60 18.19
N VAL A 182 -0.18 14.78 18.76
CA VAL A 182 -0.50 15.96 19.58
C VAL A 182 0.33 16.01 20.85
N ILE A 183 0.47 14.89 21.58
CA ILE A 183 1.28 14.83 22.81
C ILE A 183 2.76 15.09 22.50
N ALA A 184 3.32 14.43 21.48
CA ALA A 184 4.70 14.65 21.07
C ALA A 184 4.95 16.11 20.64
N GLY A 185 4.00 16.71 19.91
CA GLY A 185 4.03 18.11 19.53
C GLY A 185 4.00 19.06 20.74
N LEU A 186 3.16 18.78 21.73
CA LEU A 186 3.03 19.58 22.95
C LEU A 186 4.31 19.54 23.80
N VAL A 187 4.92 18.36 23.94
CA VAL A 187 6.18 18.20 24.68
C VAL A 187 7.31 18.98 24.01
N LEU A 188 7.40 18.93 22.67
CA LEU A 188 8.38 19.72 21.93
C LEU A 188 8.16 21.23 22.13
N LEU A 189 6.91 21.69 22.16
CA LEU A 189 6.57 23.10 22.36
C LEU A 189 6.94 23.58 23.78
N VAL A 190 6.67 22.77 24.81
CA VAL A 190 7.07 23.05 26.20
C VAL A 190 8.59 23.09 26.35
N CYS A 191 9.31 22.13 25.74
CA CYS A 191 10.77 22.12 25.77
C CYS A 191 11.37 23.34 25.05
N ALA A 192 10.82 23.73 23.90
CA ALA A 192 11.24 24.94 23.20
C ALA A 192 11.00 26.20 24.04
N GLY A 193 9.83 26.31 24.68
CA GLY A 193 9.51 27.42 25.58
C GLY A 193 10.43 27.50 26.80
N ALA A 194 10.70 26.36 27.46
CA ALA A 194 11.61 26.31 28.61
C ALA A 194 13.05 26.69 28.22
N LEU A 195 13.52 26.26 27.05
CA LEU A 195 14.84 26.59 26.55
C LEU A 195 14.98 28.08 26.24
N LEU A 196 13.93 28.70 25.68
CA LEU A 196 13.85 30.14 25.46
C LEU A 196 13.86 30.92 26.79
N ALA A 197 13.11 30.45 27.79
CA ALA A 197 13.11 31.05 29.12
C ALA A 197 14.47 30.95 29.83
N PHE A 198 15.18 29.82 29.68
CA PHE A 198 16.55 29.66 30.19
C PHE A 198 17.53 30.60 29.49
N ILE A 199 17.41 30.79 28.17
CA ILE A 199 18.25 31.75 27.43
C ILE A 199 17.99 33.17 27.93
N LEU A 200 16.72 33.56 28.11
CA LEU A 200 16.36 34.88 28.61
C LEU A 200 16.85 35.11 30.04
N LEU A 201 16.73 34.10 30.91
CA LEU A 201 17.25 34.15 32.28
C LEU A 201 18.78 34.26 32.30
N ALA A 202 19.47 33.49 31.47
CA ALA A 202 20.93 33.56 31.33
C ALA A 202 21.38 34.92 30.80
N LEU A 203 20.62 35.51 29.85
CA LEU A 203 20.91 36.85 29.34
C LEU A 203 20.70 37.92 30.41
N PHE A 204 19.64 37.81 31.20
CA PHE A 204 19.35 38.70 32.31
C PHE A 204 20.42 38.62 33.42
N LEU A 205 20.90 37.42 33.73
CA LEU A 205 22.00 37.19 34.68
C LEU A 205 23.36 37.65 34.14
N ALA A 206 23.56 37.69 32.83
CA ALA A 206 24.81 38.15 32.21
C ALA A 206 24.89 39.68 32.06
N ILE A 207 23.75 40.38 32.13
CA ILE A 207 23.66 41.85 32.05
C ILE A 207 23.76 42.50 33.43
N ARG A 208 23.53 41.75 34.52
CA ARG A 208 23.81 42.17 35.90
C ARG A 208 25.21 41.77 36.33
#